data_AF-A0A8J3KNP1-F1
#
_entry.id   AF-A0A8J3KNP1-F1
#
_cell.length_a   1.000
_cell.length_b   1.000
_cell.length_c   1.000
_cell.angle_alpha   90.00
_cell.angle_beta   90.00
_cell.angle_gamma   90.00
#
_symmetry.space_group_name_H-M   'P 1'
#
loop_
_entity.id
_entity.type
_entity.pdbx_description
1 polymer ?
#
loop_
_entity_poly.entity_id
_entity_poly.type
_entity_poly.pdbx_seq_one_letter_code
_entity_poly.pdbx_strand_id
1 'polypeptide(L)'
;MFGVRDAPYIVAMLGFTRRTMSEQDFWALVDVMGGRTDHEAVARLRDALSALRSKDVVAFHRRFVERLHELDREVLAEQPVRWVDDPSDSLPLSDDSFLYLRAGIVAMGRATYESVLTDPTVLARGRWDECEELLYLADEVTGTDIETALSFETGSNTRHWSVHTEPEREPWDQGLRPVAVGFRDMSAPIHCYRLDAEGHESPMTVFPPPRWLDAELDHRLTLSLARSVALQGGLPPDLGCEHVRVHVDIGESWRLHPEVSAPRRDEDDIVDGPIVEAWVGAPAGVVRSWSSAEREEALGALAALALLAVLPADHAARAELQALYELGGHRLPANEQG
;
A
#
# COMPACT_ATOMS: atom_id res chain seq x y z
N MET A 1 -49.99 -5.62 59.58
CA MET A 1 -48.54 -5.88 59.67
C MET A 1 -48.34 -7.39 59.67
N PHE A 2 -48.31 -7.99 58.47
CA PHE A 2 -48.11 -9.42 58.26
C PHE A 2 -47.02 -9.57 57.20
N GLY A 3 -45.99 -10.35 57.54
CA GLY A 3 -44.80 -10.56 56.72
C GLY A 3 -45.08 -11.45 55.52
N VAL A 4 -44.56 -11.04 54.38
CA VAL A 4 -44.42 -11.87 53.18
C VAL A 4 -43.00 -12.43 53.21
N ARG A 5 -42.91 -13.76 53.13
CA ARG A 5 -41.66 -14.51 52.97
C ARG A 5 -41.32 -14.52 51.48
N ASP A 6 -40.25 -13.83 51.10
CA ASP A 6 -39.61 -14.03 49.79
C ASP A 6 -38.48 -15.06 49.93
N ALA A 7 -38.66 -16.20 49.27
CA ALA A 7 -37.63 -17.19 49.07
C ALA A 7 -36.64 -16.68 48.01
N PRO A 8 -35.31 -16.88 48.17
CA PRO A 8 -34.37 -16.53 47.12
C PRO A 8 -34.45 -17.60 46.01
N TYR A 9 -34.90 -17.18 44.82
CA TYR A 9 -34.71 -17.96 43.59
C TYR A 9 -33.22 -17.94 43.25
N ILE A 10 -32.56 -19.09 43.37
CA ILE A 10 -31.22 -19.31 42.78
C ILE A 10 -31.42 -19.46 41.28
N VAL A 11 -31.21 -18.37 40.54
CA VAL A 11 -31.00 -18.44 39.09
C VAL A 11 -29.56 -18.92 38.90
N ALA A 12 -29.40 -20.21 38.64
CA ALA A 12 -28.14 -20.76 38.17
C ALA A 12 -27.84 -20.17 36.78
N MET A 13 -27.04 -19.11 36.76
CA MET A 13 -26.38 -18.61 35.56
C MET A 13 -25.39 -19.69 35.10
N LEU A 14 -25.88 -20.63 34.29
CA LEU A 14 -25.06 -21.50 33.46
C LEU A 14 -24.25 -20.61 32.52
N GLY A 15 -23.07 -20.20 32.97
CA GLY A 15 -22.08 -19.53 32.13
C GLY A 15 -21.72 -20.46 30.98
N PHE A 16 -22.21 -20.14 29.78
CA PHE A 16 -21.61 -20.64 28.55
C PHE A 16 -20.18 -20.14 28.52
N THR A 17 -19.23 -20.96 28.95
CA THR A 17 -17.82 -20.76 28.63
C THR A 17 -17.72 -20.82 27.10
N ARG A 18 -17.51 -19.66 26.47
CA ARG A 18 -17.05 -19.59 25.07
C ARG A 18 -15.81 -20.46 25.00
N ARG A 19 -15.89 -21.63 24.37
CA ARG A 19 -14.72 -22.47 24.13
C ARG A 19 -13.84 -21.73 23.13
N THR A 20 -12.82 -21.06 23.62
CA THR A 20 -11.69 -20.60 22.81
C THR A 20 -10.95 -21.84 22.30
N MET A 21 -10.61 -21.88 21.01
CA MET A 21 -9.78 -22.94 20.44
C MET A 21 -8.45 -23.01 21.18
N SER A 22 -7.99 -24.20 21.55
CA SER A 22 -6.69 -24.31 22.21
C SER A 22 -5.56 -23.97 21.24
N GLU A 23 -4.40 -23.56 21.76
CA GLU A 23 -3.23 -23.30 20.93
C GLU A 23 -2.77 -24.56 20.18
N GLN A 24 -2.86 -25.72 20.83
CA GLN A 24 -2.53 -27.01 20.22
C GLN A 24 -3.46 -27.35 19.04
N ASP A 25 -4.78 -27.13 19.21
CA ASP A 25 -5.75 -27.41 18.14
C ASP A 25 -5.56 -26.45 16.96
N PHE A 26 -5.24 -25.19 17.22
CA PHE A 26 -4.94 -24.20 16.19
C PHE A 26 -3.73 -24.63 15.35
N TRP A 27 -2.61 -24.95 16.00
CA TRP A 27 -1.42 -25.37 15.27
C TRP A 27 -1.61 -26.71 14.56
N ALA A 28 -2.38 -27.65 15.14
CA ALA A 28 -2.70 -28.90 14.45
C ALA A 28 -3.50 -28.70 13.15
N LEU A 29 -4.34 -27.65 13.07
CA LEU A 29 -5.01 -27.27 11.83
C LEU A 29 -4.02 -26.64 10.84
N VAL A 30 -3.17 -25.72 11.29
CA VAL A 30 -2.13 -25.09 10.45
C VAL A 30 -1.15 -26.13 9.90
N ASP A 31 -0.77 -27.13 10.69
CA ASP A 31 0.18 -28.19 10.30
C ASP A 31 -0.30 -28.99 9.07
N VAL A 32 -1.59 -29.00 8.76
CA VAL A 32 -2.15 -29.61 7.54
C VAL A 32 -1.63 -28.93 6.26
N MET A 33 -1.23 -27.65 6.34
CA MET A 33 -0.58 -26.94 5.25
C MET A 33 0.83 -27.50 4.96
N GLY A 34 1.47 -28.14 5.94
CA GLY A 34 2.79 -28.77 5.79
C GLY A 34 3.94 -27.75 5.68
N GLY A 35 3.76 -26.57 6.25
CA GLY A 35 4.75 -25.49 6.22
C GLY A 35 4.92 -24.83 4.86
N ARG A 36 3.93 -24.96 3.97
CA ARG A 36 3.90 -24.36 2.63
C ARG A 36 2.79 -23.32 2.53
N THR A 37 2.94 -22.41 1.59
CA THR A 37 2.09 -21.24 1.31
C THR A 37 1.38 -21.35 -0.06
N ASP A 38 1.66 -22.39 -0.85
CA ASP A 38 1.02 -22.62 -2.14
C ASP A 38 -0.50 -22.87 -2.04
N HIS A 39 -1.22 -22.61 -3.14
CA HIS A 39 -2.67 -22.84 -3.24
C HIS A 39 -3.11 -24.24 -2.80
N GLU A 40 -2.28 -25.27 -3.02
CA GLU A 40 -2.59 -26.65 -2.59
C GLU A 40 -2.56 -26.76 -1.06
N ALA A 41 -1.60 -26.12 -0.39
CA ALA A 41 -1.51 -26.07 1.07
C ALA A 41 -2.72 -25.34 1.68
N VAL A 42 -3.09 -24.19 1.11
CA VAL A 42 -4.30 -23.44 1.51
C VAL A 42 -5.56 -24.28 1.29
N ALA A 43 -5.67 -24.99 0.17
CA ALA A 43 -6.79 -25.89 -0.11
C ALA A 43 -6.91 -27.01 0.93
N ARG A 44 -5.79 -27.61 1.38
CA ARG A 44 -5.84 -28.62 2.45
C ARG A 44 -6.39 -28.05 3.76
N LEU A 45 -6.00 -26.83 4.13
CA LEU A 45 -6.56 -26.17 5.31
C LEU A 45 -8.04 -25.83 5.11
N ARG A 46 -8.43 -25.36 3.92
CA ARG A 46 -9.84 -25.11 3.55
C ARG A 46 -10.70 -26.35 3.76
N ASP A 47 -10.24 -27.51 3.28
CA ASP A 47 -10.94 -28.79 3.44
C ASP A 47 -11.06 -29.18 4.92
N ALA A 48 -9.97 -29.01 5.69
CA ALA A 48 -9.97 -29.26 7.12
C ALA A 48 -10.96 -28.37 7.88
N LEU A 49 -10.99 -27.06 7.58
CA LEU A 49 -11.92 -26.11 8.20
C LEU A 49 -13.37 -26.36 7.78
N SER A 50 -13.62 -26.74 6.53
CA SER A 50 -14.96 -27.05 6.00
C SER A 50 -15.57 -28.30 6.67
N ALA A 51 -14.74 -29.19 7.22
CA ALA A 51 -15.19 -30.34 8.01
C ALA A 51 -15.55 -29.97 9.46
N LEU A 52 -15.19 -28.79 9.94
CA LEU A 52 -15.50 -28.31 11.28
C LEU A 52 -16.91 -27.68 11.34
N ARG A 53 -17.40 -27.48 12.57
CA ARG A 53 -18.62 -26.67 12.76
C ARG A 53 -18.23 -25.19 12.60
N SER A 54 -19.13 -24.38 12.06
CA SER A 54 -18.90 -22.92 11.89
C SER A 54 -18.31 -22.22 13.13
N LYS A 55 -18.80 -22.53 14.34
CA LYS A 55 -18.26 -21.98 15.59
C LYS A 55 -16.77 -22.29 15.83
N ASP A 56 -16.28 -23.42 15.33
CA ASP A 56 -14.91 -23.88 15.50
C ASP A 56 -14.02 -23.23 14.42
N VAL A 57 -14.55 -22.96 13.21
CA VAL A 57 -13.91 -22.12 12.18
C VAL A 57 -13.75 -20.67 12.68
N VAL A 58 -14.79 -20.11 13.30
CA VAL A 58 -14.72 -18.79 13.95
C VAL A 58 -13.67 -18.77 15.07
N ALA A 59 -13.54 -19.87 15.83
CA ALA A 59 -12.53 -19.98 16.87
C ALA A 59 -11.11 -20.10 16.30
N PHE A 60 -10.94 -20.76 15.15
CA PHE A 60 -9.69 -20.79 14.38
C PHE A 60 -9.32 -19.38 13.91
N HIS A 61 -10.25 -18.67 13.24
CA HIS A 61 -9.99 -17.34 12.70
C HIS A 61 -9.57 -16.35 13.79
N ARG A 62 -10.27 -16.31 14.93
CA ARG A 62 -9.87 -15.48 16.08
C ARG A 62 -8.44 -15.78 16.54
N ARG A 63 -8.05 -17.06 16.54
CA ARG A 63 -6.71 -17.46 16.95
C ARG A 63 -5.65 -17.11 15.92
N PHE A 64 -5.99 -17.22 14.64
CA PHE A 64 -5.16 -16.75 13.55
C PHE A 64 -4.88 -15.25 13.67
N VAL A 65 -5.93 -14.43 13.86
CA VAL A 65 -5.81 -12.98 14.07
C VAL A 65 -4.96 -12.66 15.30
N GLU A 66 -5.10 -13.39 16.42
CA GLU A 66 -4.21 -13.22 17.59
C GLU A 66 -2.73 -13.44 17.24
N ARG A 67 -2.39 -14.42 16.39
CA ARG A 67 -1.01 -14.67 15.95
C ARG A 67 -0.49 -13.58 15.03
N LEU A 68 -1.31 -13.10 14.08
CA LEU A 68 -0.94 -11.98 13.21
C LEU A 68 -0.71 -10.70 14.01
N HIS A 69 -1.57 -10.43 14.99
CA HIS A 69 -1.46 -9.27 15.86
C HIS A 69 -0.22 -9.35 16.76
N GLU A 70 0.18 -10.52 17.23
CA GLU A 70 1.42 -10.71 18.01
C GLU A 70 2.70 -10.48 17.18
N LEU A 71 2.67 -10.82 15.89
CA LEU A 71 3.74 -10.53 14.93
C LEU A 71 3.72 -9.09 14.40
N ASP A 72 2.64 -8.34 14.63
CA ASP A 72 2.53 -6.94 14.21
C ASP A 72 3.44 -6.05 15.06
N ARG A 73 4.69 -5.89 14.62
CA ARG A 73 5.73 -5.15 15.32
C ARG A 73 6.58 -4.38 14.34
N GLU A 74 6.84 -3.12 14.64
CA GLU A 74 7.68 -2.23 13.82
C GLU A 74 9.07 -2.84 13.58
N VAL A 75 9.70 -3.39 14.62
CA VAL A 75 11.02 -4.05 14.50
C VAL A 75 11.05 -5.22 13.50
N LEU A 76 9.91 -5.85 13.24
CA LEU A 76 9.79 -6.91 12.23
C LEU A 76 9.50 -6.30 10.85
N ALA A 77 8.64 -5.28 10.77
CA ALA A 77 8.32 -4.57 9.54
C ALA A 77 9.55 -3.87 8.93
N GLU A 78 10.46 -3.37 9.75
CA GLU A 78 11.71 -2.72 9.33
C GLU A 78 12.79 -3.71 8.87
N GLN A 79 12.59 -5.03 9.03
CA GLN A 79 13.60 -5.99 8.60
C GLN A 79 13.65 -6.07 7.07
N PRO A 80 14.85 -6.06 6.46
CA PRO A 80 14.99 -6.36 5.04
C PRO A 80 14.57 -7.82 4.79
N VAL A 81 13.61 -8.05 3.89
CA VAL A 81 13.12 -9.40 3.56
C VAL A 81 13.51 -9.76 2.13
N ARG A 82 13.83 -11.05 1.93
CA ARG A 82 14.07 -11.65 0.61
C ARG A 82 12.95 -12.62 0.31
N TRP A 83 12.27 -12.41 -0.80
CA TRP A 83 11.21 -13.28 -1.25
C TRP A 83 11.75 -14.52 -1.97
N VAL A 84 10.97 -15.60 -1.99
CA VAL A 84 11.34 -16.84 -2.71
C VAL A 84 11.25 -16.66 -4.23
N ASP A 85 10.27 -15.88 -4.69
CA ASP A 85 9.94 -15.64 -6.09
C ASP A 85 10.62 -14.39 -6.69
N ASP A 86 11.17 -13.50 -5.85
CA ASP A 86 11.95 -12.34 -6.30
C ASP A 86 13.48 -12.59 -6.22
N PRO A 87 14.20 -12.55 -7.35
CA PRO A 87 15.66 -12.59 -7.36
C PRO A 87 16.34 -11.29 -6.91
N SER A 88 15.61 -10.22 -6.64
CA SER A 88 16.15 -8.92 -6.24
C SER A 88 16.77 -8.91 -4.83
N ASP A 89 17.58 -7.88 -4.55
CA ASP A 89 18.10 -7.61 -3.21
C ASP A 89 16.96 -7.21 -2.26
N SER A 90 17.15 -7.39 -0.96
CA SER A 90 16.12 -7.19 0.05
C SER A 90 15.40 -5.84 -0.09
N LEU A 91 14.07 -5.89 -0.22
CA LEU A 91 13.21 -4.71 -0.34
C LEU A 91 12.64 -4.33 1.04
N PRO A 92 12.38 -3.02 1.28
CA PRO A 92 11.52 -2.61 2.39
C PRO A 92 10.10 -3.17 2.19
N LEU A 93 9.44 -3.55 3.28
CA LEU A 93 8.07 -4.04 3.26
C LEU A 93 7.09 -2.85 3.25
N SER A 94 6.08 -2.88 2.39
CA SER A 94 4.88 -2.07 2.57
C SER A 94 4.02 -2.65 3.70
N ASP A 95 3.00 -1.90 4.14
CA ASP A 95 2.03 -2.36 5.14
C ASP A 95 1.36 -3.67 4.73
N ASP A 96 0.95 -3.78 3.46
CA ASP A 96 0.31 -4.98 2.90
C ASP A 96 1.30 -6.15 2.82
N SER A 97 2.50 -5.95 2.26
CA SER A 97 3.49 -7.01 2.15
C SER A 97 3.94 -7.53 3.53
N PHE A 98 3.98 -6.67 4.56
CA PHE A 98 4.23 -7.10 5.92
C PHE A 98 3.07 -7.93 6.50
N LEU A 99 1.82 -7.55 6.24
CA LEU A 99 0.65 -8.35 6.62
C LEU A 99 0.68 -9.74 5.98
N TYR A 100 0.94 -9.82 4.67
CA TYR A 100 0.96 -11.10 3.94
C TYR A 100 2.15 -11.97 4.35
N LEU A 101 3.30 -11.37 4.67
CA LEU A 101 4.43 -12.06 5.30
C LEU A 101 4.05 -12.70 6.63
N ARG A 102 3.34 -11.97 7.51
CA ARG A 102 2.90 -12.50 8.82
C ARG A 102 1.97 -13.71 8.65
N ALA A 103 1.09 -13.67 7.65
CA ALA A 103 0.26 -14.82 7.29
C ALA A 103 1.10 -16.01 6.82
N GLY A 104 2.09 -15.79 5.95
CA GLY A 104 3.05 -16.81 5.51
C GLY A 104 3.85 -17.43 6.65
N ILE A 105 4.32 -16.61 7.61
CA ILE A 105 5.03 -17.08 8.81
C ILE A 105 4.17 -18.03 9.64
N VAL A 106 2.88 -17.72 9.81
CA VAL A 106 1.95 -18.60 10.51
C VAL A 106 1.74 -19.90 9.70
N ALA A 107 1.56 -19.81 8.38
CA ALA A 107 1.41 -20.98 7.49
C ALA A 107 2.64 -21.92 7.52
N MET A 108 3.85 -21.37 7.70
CA MET A 108 5.08 -22.13 7.90
C MET A 108 5.14 -22.88 9.24
N GLY A 109 4.20 -22.62 10.14
CA GLY A 109 3.97 -23.39 11.36
C GLY A 109 4.60 -22.79 12.62
N ARG A 110 4.31 -23.45 13.75
CA ARG A 110 4.60 -22.96 15.10
C ARG A 110 6.07 -22.63 15.33
N ALA A 111 6.98 -23.48 14.88
CA ALA A 111 8.42 -23.29 15.12
C ALA A 111 8.96 -22.04 14.43
N THR A 112 8.51 -21.79 13.19
CA THR A 112 8.88 -20.60 12.41
C THR A 112 8.29 -19.35 13.07
N TYR A 113 7.01 -19.41 13.44
CA TYR A 113 6.33 -18.36 14.19
C TYR A 113 7.09 -17.96 15.46
N GLU A 114 7.40 -18.93 16.33
CA GLU A 114 8.10 -18.69 17.59
C GLU A 114 9.53 -18.17 17.37
N SER A 115 10.21 -18.66 16.32
CA SER A 115 11.56 -18.20 15.95
C SER A 115 11.56 -16.73 15.56
N VAL A 116 10.64 -16.30 14.68
CA VAL A 116 10.54 -14.90 14.25
C VAL A 116 10.14 -13.98 15.41
N LEU A 117 9.18 -14.42 16.23
CA LEU A 117 8.73 -13.65 17.39
C LEU A 117 9.85 -13.43 18.42
N THR A 118 10.77 -14.39 18.53
CA THR A 118 11.90 -14.36 19.47
C THR A 118 13.10 -13.57 18.94
N ASP A 119 13.45 -13.75 17.65
CA ASP A 119 14.59 -13.10 17.00
C ASP A 119 14.17 -12.48 15.65
N PRO A 120 13.89 -11.16 15.61
CA PRO A 120 13.55 -10.44 14.39
C PRO A 120 14.58 -10.61 13.27
N THR A 121 15.86 -10.82 13.60
CA THR A 121 16.93 -10.94 12.59
C THR A 121 16.84 -12.22 11.76
N VAL A 122 15.96 -13.16 12.15
CA VAL A 122 15.62 -14.34 11.35
C VAL A 122 15.03 -13.92 9.99
N LEU A 123 14.23 -12.84 9.95
CA LEU A 123 13.67 -12.32 8.70
C LEU A 123 14.77 -11.95 7.69
N ALA A 124 15.78 -11.20 8.13
CA ALA A 124 16.89 -10.77 7.29
C ALA A 124 17.81 -11.91 6.79
N ARG A 125 17.83 -13.05 7.49
CA ARG A 125 18.69 -14.20 7.16
C ARG A 125 18.01 -15.22 6.25
N GLY A 126 16.67 -15.21 6.23
CA GLY A 126 15.85 -16.19 5.53
C GLY A 126 15.47 -15.79 4.11
N ARG A 127 14.78 -16.72 3.44
CA ARG A 127 13.90 -16.42 2.31
C ARG A 127 12.48 -16.73 2.75
N TRP A 128 11.56 -15.87 2.38
CA TRP A 128 10.19 -15.90 2.87
C TRP A 128 9.22 -15.97 1.71
N ASP A 129 8.06 -16.53 2.02
CA ASP A 129 6.92 -16.55 1.13
C ASP A 129 5.73 -15.96 1.91
N GLU A 130 4.83 -15.34 1.17
CA GLU A 130 3.63 -14.71 1.73
C GLU A 130 2.42 -15.64 1.60
N CYS A 131 1.30 -15.30 2.26
CA CYS A 131 0.08 -16.10 2.16
C CYS A 131 -1.19 -15.25 2.38
N GLU A 132 -1.44 -14.30 1.49
CA GLU A 132 -2.62 -13.42 1.53
C GLU A 132 -3.94 -14.21 1.65
N GLU A 133 -4.09 -15.31 0.89
CA GLU A 133 -5.32 -16.14 0.90
C GLU A 133 -5.75 -16.60 2.30
N LEU A 134 -4.81 -16.74 3.24
CA LEU A 134 -5.11 -17.21 4.58
C LEU A 134 -5.89 -16.17 5.41
N LEU A 135 -5.82 -14.89 5.04
CA LEU A 135 -6.55 -13.80 5.68
C LEU A 135 -8.06 -13.99 5.56
N TYR A 136 -8.53 -14.40 4.38
CA TYR A 136 -9.95 -14.48 4.03
C TYR A 136 -10.52 -15.91 4.14
N LEU A 137 -9.66 -16.91 4.30
CA LEU A 137 -10.04 -18.34 4.23
C LEU A 137 -11.23 -18.72 5.14
N ALA A 138 -11.26 -18.21 6.36
CA ALA A 138 -12.32 -18.56 7.31
C ALA A 138 -13.67 -17.90 6.97
N ASP A 139 -13.64 -16.67 6.46
CA ASP A 139 -14.83 -15.94 6.00
C ASP A 139 -15.41 -16.65 4.79
N GLU A 140 -14.57 -17.08 3.84
CA GLU A 140 -14.98 -17.87 2.68
C GLU A 140 -15.58 -19.23 3.07
N VAL A 141 -15.00 -19.94 4.04
CA VAL A 141 -15.52 -21.23 4.52
C VAL A 141 -16.86 -21.07 5.25
N THR A 142 -17.06 -19.98 5.97
CA THR A 142 -18.31 -19.73 6.70
C THR A 142 -19.38 -19.01 5.85
N GLY A 143 -18.97 -18.34 4.79
CA GLY A 143 -19.81 -17.46 3.97
C GLY A 143 -20.20 -16.15 4.67
N THR A 144 -19.47 -15.75 5.71
CA THR A 144 -19.76 -14.55 6.52
C THR A 144 -18.50 -13.93 7.05
N ASP A 145 -18.43 -12.60 7.08
CA ASP A 145 -17.29 -11.87 7.68
C ASP A 145 -17.23 -12.12 9.19
N ILE A 146 -16.09 -12.63 9.67
CA ILE A 146 -15.91 -12.98 11.08
C ILE A 146 -15.34 -11.79 11.85
N GLU A 147 -16.17 -11.14 12.65
CA GLU A 147 -15.69 -10.09 13.56
C GLU A 147 -14.77 -10.66 14.67
N THR A 148 -13.62 -10.01 14.83
CA THR A 148 -12.64 -10.28 15.88
C THR A 148 -12.40 -9.04 16.75
N ALA A 149 -11.85 -9.25 17.95
CA ALA A 149 -11.60 -8.15 18.89
C ALA A 149 -10.29 -7.39 18.61
N LEU A 150 -9.43 -7.95 17.76
CA LEU A 150 -8.13 -7.40 17.37
C LEU A 150 -8.17 -7.18 15.87
N SER A 151 -7.52 -6.13 15.39
CA SER A 151 -7.24 -6.03 13.96
C SER A 151 -5.96 -6.82 13.64
N PHE A 152 -5.92 -7.45 12.46
CA PHE A 152 -4.67 -8.02 11.93
C PHE A 152 -3.89 -7.01 11.09
N GLU A 153 -4.48 -5.86 10.74
CA GLU A 153 -3.84 -4.83 9.93
C GLU A 153 -2.50 -4.40 10.51
N THR A 154 -1.55 -4.10 9.62
CA THR A 154 -0.23 -3.57 9.99
C THR A 154 -0.39 -2.29 10.81
N GLY A 155 0.37 -2.17 11.91
CA GLY A 155 0.29 -1.00 12.80
C GLY A 155 -0.80 -1.08 13.87
N SER A 156 -1.68 -2.09 13.84
CA SER A 156 -2.79 -2.19 14.79
C SER A 156 -2.38 -2.54 16.22
N ASN A 157 -1.26 -3.23 16.41
CA ASN A 157 -0.68 -3.55 17.72
C ASN A 157 0.17 -2.38 18.24
N THR A 158 -0.50 -1.27 18.55
CA THR A 158 0.09 0.01 18.98
C THR A 158 1.11 -0.07 20.12
N ARG A 159 1.21 -1.21 20.84
CA ARG A 159 2.24 -1.45 21.86
C ARG A 159 3.63 -1.72 21.29
N HIS A 160 3.71 -2.19 20.04
CA HIS A 160 4.95 -2.60 19.37
C HIS A 160 5.30 -1.72 18.17
N TRP A 161 4.56 -0.64 17.99
CA TRP A 161 4.85 0.39 17.00
C TRP A 161 5.27 1.65 17.72
N SER A 162 6.33 2.31 17.24
CA SER A 162 6.58 3.68 17.60
C SER A 162 5.31 4.50 17.32
N VAL A 163 5.10 5.55 18.09
CA VAL A 163 4.01 6.49 17.78
C VAL A 163 4.36 7.06 16.41
N HIS A 164 3.69 6.55 15.37
CA HIS A 164 3.66 7.17 14.05
C HIS A 164 3.12 8.58 14.26
N THR A 165 4.04 9.51 14.45
CA THR A 165 3.75 10.92 14.31
C THR A 165 3.96 11.12 12.83
N GLU A 166 2.88 11.09 12.04
CA GLU A 166 2.98 11.74 10.74
C GLU A 166 3.65 13.08 10.99
N PRO A 167 4.77 13.38 10.30
CA PRO A 167 5.46 14.65 10.52
C PRO A 167 4.40 15.74 10.43
N GLU A 168 4.36 16.65 11.42
CA GLU A 168 3.34 17.69 11.47
C GLU A 168 3.25 18.35 10.09
N ARG A 169 2.11 18.14 9.40
CA ARG A 169 1.94 18.67 8.05
C ARG A 169 2.07 20.19 8.13
N GLU A 170 3.02 20.73 7.37
CA GLU A 170 3.24 22.17 7.29
C GLU A 170 1.92 22.87 6.91
N PRO A 171 1.68 24.13 7.29
CA PRO A 171 0.42 24.82 7.00
C PRO A 171 0.02 24.84 5.52
N TRP A 172 0.98 24.77 4.59
CA TRP A 172 0.72 24.68 3.15
C TRP A 172 0.27 23.29 2.71
N ASP A 173 0.67 22.25 3.44
CA ASP A 173 0.32 20.85 3.20
C ASP A 173 -0.93 20.48 4.00
N GLN A 174 -1.94 21.34 4.02
CA GLN A 174 -3.23 21.04 4.66
C GLN A 174 -4.28 20.92 3.55
N GLY A 175 -4.91 19.75 3.44
CA GLY A 175 -5.89 19.47 2.38
C GLY A 175 -5.27 18.96 1.08
N LEU A 176 -5.96 19.25 -0.04
CA LEU A 176 -5.56 18.81 -1.37
C LEU A 176 -4.37 19.63 -1.88
N ARG A 177 -3.29 18.95 -2.25
CA ARG A 177 -2.09 19.58 -2.81
C ARG A 177 -2.38 20.13 -4.21
N PRO A 178 -1.83 21.27 -4.64
CA PRO A 178 -2.08 21.82 -5.98
C PRO A 178 -1.48 20.97 -7.11
N VAL A 179 -0.49 20.14 -6.81
CA VAL A 179 0.23 19.32 -7.80
C VAL A 179 0.36 17.90 -7.25
N ALA A 180 0.19 16.91 -8.11
CA ALA A 180 0.60 15.53 -7.86
C ALA A 180 1.51 15.04 -8.98
N VAL A 181 2.49 14.21 -8.64
CA VAL A 181 3.40 13.54 -9.57
C VAL A 181 3.10 12.06 -9.56
N GLY A 182 2.98 11.45 -10.73
CA GLY A 182 2.77 10.01 -10.89
C GLY A 182 3.71 9.42 -11.94
N PHE A 183 4.11 8.17 -11.73
CA PHE A 183 4.92 7.39 -12.68
C PHE A 183 4.06 6.33 -13.35
N ARG A 184 4.29 6.12 -14.64
CA ARG A 184 3.52 5.13 -15.42
C ARG A 184 4.47 4.18 -16.15
N ASP A 185 4.39 2.89 -15.86
CA ASP A 185 5.10 1.85 -16.62
C ASP A 185 4.35 1.57 -17.92
N MET A 186 4.81 2.19 -19.01
CA MET A 186 4.19 2.04 -20.33
C MET A 186 4.39 0.64 -20.91
N SER A 187 5.30 -0.16 -20.36
CA SER A 187 5.58 -1.53 -20.82
C SER A 187 4.71 -2.59 -20.16
N ALA A 188 4.00 -2.25 -19.08
CA ALA A 188 3.21 -3.18 -18.28
C ALA A 188 1.78 -2.66 -18.01
N PRO A 189 0.95 -2.46 -19.06
CA PRO A 189 -0.45 -2.06 -18.87
C PRO A 189 -1.24 -3.14 -18.13
N ILE A 190 -2.10 -2.70 -17.20
CA ILE A 190 -3.12 -3.55 -16.58
C ILE A 190 -4.46 -3.20 -17.21
N HIS A 191 -5.13 -4.20 -17.78
CA HIS A 191 -6.50 -4.07 -18.27
C HIS A 191 -7.47 -4.42 -17.15
N CYS A 192 -8.30 -3.47 -16.74
CA CYS A 192 -9.28 -3.63 -15.68
C CYS A 192 -10.60 -2.95 -16.06
N TYR A 193 -11.53 -2.89 -15.11
CA TYR A 193 -12.84 -2.28 -15.30
C TYR A 193 -13.05 -1.21 -14.23
N ARG A 194 -13.55 -0.04 -14.65
CA ARG A 194 -14.09 0.98 -13.75
C ARG A 194 -15.56 0.66 -13.51
N LEU A 195 -15.98 0.64 -12.25
CA LEU A 195 -17.37 0.51 -11.86
C LEU A 195 -17.95 1.92 -11.65
N ASP A 196 -19.08 2.22 -12.30
CA ASP A 196 -19.84 3.43 -11.97
C ASP A 196 -20.66 3.25 -10.67
N ALA A 197 -21.33 4.32 -10.22
CA ALA A 197 -22.15 4.31 -9.01
C ALA A 197 -23.33 3.32 -9.08
N GLU A 198 -23.73 2.94 -10.30
CA GLU A 198 -24.78 1.98 -10.59
C GLU A 198 -24.26 0.55 -10.77
N GLY A 199 -22.94 0.34 -10.69
CA GLY A 199 -22.28 -0.95 -10.81
C GLY A 199 -22.03 -1.41 -12.25
N HIS A 200 -22.14 -0.53 -13.25
CA HIS A 200 -21.76 -0.87 -14.62
C HIS A 200 -20.26 -0.83 -14.81
N GLU A 201 -19.75 -1.87 -15.48
CA GLU A 201 -18.35 -1.99 -15.83
C GLU A 201 -18.03 -1.25 -17.13
N SER A 202 -17.03 -0.37 -17.07
CA SER A 202 -16.41 0.25 -18.24
C SER A 202 -14.95 -0.20 -18.34
N PRO A 203 -14.50 -0.78 -19.47
CA PRO A 203 -13.12 -1.23 -19.60
C PRO A 203 -12.17 -0.04 -19.50
N MET A 204 -11.07 -0.23 -18.78
CA MET A 204 -10.02 0.76 -18.63
C MET A 204 -8.64 0.11 -18.69
N THR A 205 -7.62 0.91 -18.96
CA THR A 205 -6.22 0.48 -18.90
C THR A 205 -5.48 1.42 -17.97
N VAL A 206 -4.84 0.85 -16.95
CA VAL A 206 -4.02 1.60 -16.00
C VAL A 206 -2.55 1.21 -16.18
N PHE A 207 -1.67 2.17 -15.89
CA PHE A 207 -0.24 2.02 -16.02
C PHE A 207 0.38 2.30 -14.66
N PRO A 208 0.46 1.30 -13.76
CA PRO A 208 1.04 1.50 -12.44
C PRO A 208 2.53 1.88 -12.55
N PRO A 209 3.12 2.48 -11.50
CA PRO A 209 4.55 2.71 -11.44
C PRO A 209 5.34 1.41 -11.64
N PRO A 210 6.55 1.46 -12.25
CA PRO A 210 7.36 0.26 -12.37
C PRO A 210 7.74 -0.30 -10.99
N ARG A 211 7.58 -1.61 -10.78
CA ARG A 211 7.83 -2.26 -9.46
C ARG A 211 9.24 -2.08 -8.88
N TRP A 212 10.22 -1.75 -9.73
CA TRP A 212 11.63 -1.51 -9.35
C TRP A 212 11.92 -0.05 -9.03
N LEU A 213 10.95 0.84 -9.25
CA LEU A 213 11.03 2.24 -8.85
C LEU A 213 10.71 2.33 -7.36
N ASP A 214 11.40 3.24 -6.67
CA ASP A 214 11.14 3.50 -5.25
C ASP A 214 9.68 3.92 -5.06
N ALA A 215 8.96 3.18 -4.20
CA ALA A 215 7.53 3.33 -3.96
C ALA A 215 7.16 4.69 -3.33
N GLU A 216 8.12 5.41 -2.75
CA GLU A 216 7.90 6.69 -2.09
C GLU A 216 8.38 7.88 -2.95
N LEU A 217 8.94 7.62 -4.13
CA LEU A 217 9.54 8.67 -4.96
C LEU A 217 8.49 9.66 -5.48
N ASP A 218 7.32 9.18 -5.89
CA ASP A 218 6.21 10.01 -6.36
C ASP A 218 5.70 10.93 -5.25
N HIS A 219 5.62 10.43 -4.01
CA HIS A 219 5.24 11.22 -2.84
C HIS A 219 6.27 12.32 -2.54
N ARG A 220 7.57 11.99 -2.52
CA ARG A 220 8.64 12.98 -2.29
C ARG A 220 8.65 14.08 -3.36
N LEU A 221 8.52 13.70 -4.63
CA LEU A 221 8.46 14.68 -5.72
C LEU A 221 7.16 15.49 -5.68
N THR A 222 6.03 14.86 -5.36
CA THR A 222 4.75 15.54 -5.14
C THR A 222 4.89 16.61 -4.07
N LEU A 223 5.43 16.28 -2.90
CA LEU A 223 5.68 17.23 -1.82
C LEU A 223 6.56 18.38 -2.30
N SER A 224 7.68 18.09 -2.97
CA SER A 224 8.61 19.12 -3.42
C SER A 224 7.95 20.08 -4.41
N LEU A 225 7.27 19.58 -5.45
CA LEU A 225 6.67 20.40 -6.50
C LEU A 225 5.42 21.14 -5.99
N ALA A 226 4.56 20.46 -5.22
CA ALA A 226 3.38 21.06 -4.63
C ALA A 226 3.75 22.19 -3.66
N ARG A 227 4.81 22.01 -2.86
CA ARG A 227 5.32 23.05 -1.95
C ARG A 227 5.75 24.30 -2.71
N SER A 228 6.53 24.14 -3.78
CA SER A 228 6.98 25.28 -4.61
C SER A 228 5.81 26.07 -5.18
N VAL A 229 4.71 25.41 -5.56
CA VAL A 229 3.51 26.08 -6.06
C VAL A 229 2.68 26.70 -4.92
N ALA A 230 2.41 25.94 -3.86
CA ALA A 230 1.55 26.36 -2.75
C ALA A 230 2.11 27.59 -2.02
N LEU A 231 3.42 27.62 -1.75
CA LEU A 231 4.06 28.74 -1.06
C LEU A 231 4.11 30.03 -1.92
N GLN A 232 3.90 29.90 -3.23
CA GLN A 232 3.96 31.00 -4.19
C GLN A 232 2.56 31.44 -4.66
N GLY A 233 1.51 31.13 -3.88
CA GLY A 233 0.14 31.57 -4.14
C GLY A 233 -0.79 30.51 -4.75
N GLY A 234 -0.30 29.27 -4.92
CA GLY A 234 -1.11 28.16 -5.45
C GLY A 234 -1.24 28.19 -6.98
N LEU A 235 -2.23 27.48 -7.52
CA LEU A 235 -2.49 27.50 -8.96
C LEU A 235 -3.24 28.78 -9.36
N PRO A 236 -2.80 29.46 -10.44
CA PRO A 236 -3.51 30.60 -10.98
C PRO A 236 -4.94 30.27 -11.42
N PRO A 237 -5.95 31.11 -11.09
CA PRO A 237 -7.35 30.84 -11.46
C PRO A 237 -7.61 30.75 -12.96
N ASP A 238 -6.78 31.39 -13.79
CA ASP A 238 -6.87 31.40 -15.25
C ASP A 238 -6.44 30.07 -15.89
N LEU A 239 -5.74 29.19 -15.15
CA LEU A 239 -5.55 27.80 -15.56
C LEU A 239 -6.88 27.02 -15.60
N GLY A 240 -7.91 27.49 -14.89
CA GLY A 240 -9.21 26.84 -14.88
C GLY A 240 -9.22 25.45 -14.24
N CYS A 241 -8.24 25.15 -13.39
CA CYS A 241 -8.12 23.89 -12.67
C CYS A 241 -7.81 24.11 -11.19
N GLU A 242 -8.21 23.14 -10.37
CA GLU A 242 -7.91 23.10 -8.93
C GLU A 242 -6.69 22.23 -8.63
N HIS A 243 -6.29 21.38 -9.58
CA HIS A 243 -5.20 20.43 -9.42
C HIS A 243 -4.47 20.16 -10.74
N VAL A 244 -3.14 19.99 -10.66
CA VAL A 244 -2.31 19.58 -11.80
C VAL A 244 -1.73 18.20 -11.54
N ARG A 245 -1.95 17.24 -12.45
CA ARG A 245 -1.25 15.95 -12.43
C ARG A 245 -0.12 15.93 -13.43
N VAL A 246 1.08 15.68 -12.93
CA VAL A 246 2.27 15.45 -13.73
C VAL A 246 2.49 13.95 -13.86
N HIS A 247 2.57 13.48 -15.09
CA HIS A 247 2.84 12.08 -15.41
C HIS A 247 4.22 11.94 -16.05
N VAL A 248 5.04 11.07 -15.48
CA VAL A 248 6.31 10.67 -16.08
C VAL A 248 6.18 9.25 -16.61
N ASP A 249 6.08 9.14 -17.93
CA ASP A 249 5.94 7.89 -18.66
C ASP A 249 7.29 7.18 -18.80
N ILE A 250 7.40 5.99 -18.22
CA ILE A 250 8.59 5.17 -18.30
C ILE A 250 8.33 4.09 -19.35
N GLY A 251 8.93 4.28 -20.53
CA GLY A 251 8.62 3.49 -21.73
C GLY A 251 9.85 3.21 -22.59
N GLU A 252 9.73 3.36 -23.90
CA GLU A 252 10.83 3.04 -24.83
C GLU A 252 11.62 4.27 -25.31
N SER A 253 11.01 5.45 -25.27
CA SER A 253 11.54 6.66 -25.90
C SER A 253 11.48 7.88 -24.98
N TRP A 254 12.32 8.86 -25.29
CA TRP A 254 12.27 10.17 -24.66
C TRP A 254 11.10 10.99 -25.21
N ARG A 255 10.37 11.66 -24.31
CA ARG A 255 9.39 12.70 -24.62
C ARG A 255 9.69 13.91 -23.73
N LEU A 256 10.53 14.80 -24.22
CA LEU A 256 10.96 16.01 -23.50
C LEU A 256 10.14 17.26 -23.81
N HIS A 257 9.24 17.21 -24.80
CA HIS A 257 8.24 18.25 -25.01
C HIS A 257 6.99 17.85 -24.25
N PRO A 258 6.65 18.53 -23.13
CA PRO A 258 5.50 18.14 -22.35
C PRO A 258 4.21 18.30 -23.17
N GLU A 259 3.37 17.29 -23.12
CA GLU A 259 2.00 17.37 -23.60
C GLU A 259 1.13 17.86 -22.44
N VAL A 260 0.28 18.87 -22.66
CA VAL A 260 -0.57 19.45 -21.62
C VAL A 260 -2.02 19.40 -22.07
N SER A 261 -2.91 18.90 -21.21
CA SER A 261 -4.33 18.85 -21.51
C SER A 261 -5.02 20.20 -21.30
N ALA A 262 -6.16 20.39 -21.95
CA ALA A 262 -7.13 21.38 -21.49
C ALA A 262 -7.68 20.97 -20.09
N PRO A 263 -8.18 21.92 -19.28
CA PRO A 263 -8.84 21.61 -18.02
C PRO A 263 -10.05 20.70 -18.25
N ARG A 264 -10.18 19.63 -17.46
CA ARG A 264 -11.29 18.67 -17.57
C ARG A 264 -11.68 18.12 -16.20
N ARG A 265 -12.86 17.51 -16.10
CA ARG A 265 -13.26 16.82 -14.86
C ARG A 265 -12.31 15.65 -14.60
N ASP A 266 -11.99 15.43 -13.34
CA ASP A 266 -11.28 14.24 -12.92
C ASP A 266 -12.15 13.00 -13.16
N GLU A 267 -11.67 12.09 -14.01
CA GLU A 267 -12.39 10.84 -14.30
C GLU A 267 -12.23 9.80 -13.20
N ASP A 268 -11.26 9.98 -12.31
CA ASP A 268 -11.03 9.09 -11.18
C ASP A 268 -11.79 9.56 -9.92
N ASP A 269 -12.51 10.67 -10.00
CA ASP A 269 -13.28 11.29 -8.91
C ASP A 269 -12.45 11.43 -7.60
N ILE A 270 -11.13 11.62 -7.72
CA ILE A 270 -10.21 11.88 -6.60
C ILE A 270 -10.29 13.36 -6.21
N VAL A 271 -10.53 14.23 -7.19
CA VAL A 271 -10.65 15.68 -7.02
C VAL A 271 -12.02 16.14 -7.54
N ASP A 272 -12.77 16.88 -6.72
CA ASP A 272 -14.10 17.40 -7.08
C ASP A 272 -14.05 18.44 -8.22
N GLY A 273 -12.92 19.13 -8.37
CA GLY A 273 -12.70 20.21 -9.34
C GLY A 273 -12.02 19.78 -10.65
N PRO A 274 -11.93 20.70 -11.63
CA PRO A 274 -11.23 20.42 -12.88
C PRO A 274 -9.74 20.22 -12.65
N ILE A 275 -9.15 19.31 -13.43
CA ILE A 275 -7.72 19.00 -13.42
C ILE A 275 -7.08 19.37 -14.76
N VAL A 276 -5.81 19.73 -14.71
CA VAL A 276 -4.91 19.77 -15.87
C VAL A 276 -3.89 18.66 -15.73
N GLU A 277 -3.59 17.98 -16.82
CA GLU A 277 -2.60 16.91 -16.83
C GLU A 277 -1.47 17.25 -17.78
N ALA A 278 -0.24 16.90 -17.38
CA ALA A 278 0.96 17.12 -18.16
C ALA A 278 1.78 15.83 -18.25
N TRP A 279 2.25 15.49 -19.45
CA TRP A 279 2.98 14.25 -19.72
C TRP A 279 4.36 14.51 -20.28
N VAL A 280 5.35 13.82 -19.72
CA VAL A 280 6.72 13.69 -20.22
C VAL A 280 7.11 12.22 -20.18
N GLY A 281 8.22 11.84 -20.82
CA GLY A 281 8.62 10.43 -20.85
C GLY A 281 10.10 10.18 -20.99
N ALA A 282 10.52 9.03 -20.49
CA ALA A 282 11.89 8.54 -20.52
C ALA A 282 11.96 7.04 -20.83
N PRO A 283 13.04 6.57 -21.50
CA PRO A 283 13.25 5.15 -21.72
C PRO A 283 13.54 4.39 -20.41
N ALA A 284 12.81 3.31 -20.14
CA ALA A 284 12.96 2.46 -18.97
C ALA A 284 14.38 1.92 -18.82
N GLY A 285 15.03 1.53 -19.92
CA GLY A 285 16.41 1.05 -19.90
C GLY A 285 17.42 2.11 -19.43
N VAL A 286 17.18 3.38 -19.74
CA VAL A 286 18.01 4.50 -19.27
C VAL A 286 17.73 4.78 -17.80
N VAL A 287 16.45 4.89 -17.42
CA VAL A 287 16.06 5.14 -16.02
C VAL A 287 16.61 4.06 -15.09
N ARG A 288 16.55 2.78 -15.49
CA ARG A 288 17.11 1.65 -14.74
C ARG A 288 18.63 1.67 -14.62
N SER A 289 19.33 2.36 -15.52
CA SER A 289 20.79 2.42 -15.50
C SER A 289 21.36 3.37 -14.43
N TRP A 290 20.51 4.26 -13.90
CA TRP A 290 20.87 5.25 -12.91
C TRP A 290 20.80 4.70 -11.48
N SER A 291 21.70 5.17 -10.61
CA SER A 291 21.57 4.98 -9.16
C SER A 291 20.29 5.63 -8.62
N SER A 292 19.87 5.29 -7.41
CA SER A 292 18.64 5.83 -6.82
C SER A 292 18.65 7.37 -6.73
N ALA A 293 19.79 7.97 -6.34
CA ALA A 293 19.94 9.42 -6.28
C ALA A 293 19.86 10.07 -7.68
N GLU A 294 20.51 9.47 -8.67
CA GLU A 294 20.46 9.97 -10.05
C GLU A 294 19.06 9.84 -10.66
N ARG A 295 18.33 8.76 -10.33
CA ARG A 295 16.93 8.59 -10.73
C ARG A 295 16.06 9.68 -10.14
N GLU A 296 16.17 9.96 -8.85
CA GLU A 296 15.39 11.01 -8.19
C GLU A 296 15.64 12.38 -8.82
N GLU A 297 16.91 12.76 -9.04
CA GLU A 297 17.26 14.02 -9.69
C GLU A 297 16.69 14.10 -11.13
N ALA A 298 16.91 13.07 -11.96
CA ALA A 298 16.50 13.10 -13.36
C ALA A 298 14.98 13.03 -13.55
N LEU A 299 14.29 12.19 -12.77
CA LEU A 299 12.83 12.10 -12.79
C LEU A 299 12.18 13.35 -12.18
N GLY A 300 12.78 13.94 -11.14
CA GLY A 300 12.39 15.24 -10.61
C GLY A 300 12.52 16.35 -11.65
N ALA A 301 13.60 16.34 -12.45
CA ALA A 301 13.77 17.28 -13.55
C ALA A 301 12.70 17.13 -14.64
N LEU A 302 12.34 15.89 -15.03
CA LEU A 302 11.24 15.64 -15.96
C LEU A 302 9.90 16.14 -15.40
N ALA A 303 9.61 15.85 -14.13
CA ALA A 303 8.39 16.32 -13.49
C ALA A 303 8.33 17.86 -13.43
N ALA A 304 9.45 18.50 -13.10
CA ALA A 304 9.57 19.96 -13.11
C ALA A 304 9.38 20.55 -14.52
N LEU A 305 9.95 19.90 -15.54
CA LEU A 305 9.78 20.29 -16.95
C LEU A 305 8.30 20.25 -17.37
N ALA A 306 7.58 19.21 -16.98
CA ALA A 306 6.14 19.09 -17.24
C ALA A 306 5.33 20.17 -16.53
N LEU A 307 5.60 20.43 -15.25
CA LEU A 307 4.91 21.47 -14.49
C LEU A 307 5.22 22.88 -15.02
N LEU A 308 6.45 23.13 -15.47
CA LEU A 308 6.86 24.37 -16.13
C LEU A 308 6.11 24.61 -17.45
N ALA A 309 5.61 23.57 -18.13
CA ALA A 309 4.77 23.73 -19.31
C ALA A 309 3.31 24.12 -18.97
N VAL A 310 2.86 23.83 -17.75
CA VAL A 310 1.51 24.18 -17.26
C VAL A 310 1.47 25.60 -16.72
N LEU A 311 2.44 25.99 -15.88
CA LEU A 311 2.38 27.27 -15.17
C LEU A 311 2.59 28.47 -16.11
N PRO A 312 1.90 29.61 -15.91
CA PRO A 312 2.15 30.85 -16.64
C PRO A 312 3.59 31.34 -16.48
N ALA A 313 4.17 31.98 -17.49
CA ALA A 313 5.59 32.36 -17.53
C ALA A 313 6.04 33.31 -16.39
N ASP A 314 5.11 34.05 -15.80
CA ASP A 314 5.32 35.00 -14.70
C ASP A 314 5.04 34.38 -13.31
N HIS A 315 4.67 33.10 -13.24
CA HIS A 315 4.42 32.43 -11.98
C HIS A 315 5.68 32.31 -11.11
N ALA A 316 5.62 32.75 -9.84
CA ALA A 316 6.79 32.85 -8.97
C ALA A 316 7.45 31.48 -8.66
N ALA A 317 6.69 30.39 -8.65
CA ALA A 317 7.24 29.04 -8.47
C ALA A 317 8.18 28.58 -9.58
N ARG A 318 8.14 29.20 -10.78
CA ARG A 318 8.96 28.77 -11.92
C ARG A 318 10.46 28.83 -11.64
N ALA A 319 10.92 29.77 -10.82
CA ALA A 319 12.34 29.87 -10.50
C ALA A 319 12.85 28.64 -9.72
N GLU A 320 12.07 28.17 -8.74
CA GLU A 320 12.39 26.95 -7.98
C GLU A 320 12.31 25.69 -8.86
N LEU A 321 11.26 25.60 -9.70
CA LEU A 321 11.09 24.49 -10.63
C LEU A 321 12.21 24.44 -11.69
N GLN A 322 12.68 25.60 -12.15
CA GLN A 322 13.82 25.69 -13.07
C GLN A 322 15.11 25.21 -12.40
N ALA A 323 15.33 25.53 -11.13
CA ALA A 323 16.47 25.03 -10.37
C ALA A 323 16.40 23.50 -10.18
N LEU A 324 15.21 22.95 -9.90
CA LEU A 324 14.99 21.50 -9.85
C LEU A 324 15.25 20.83 -11.20
N TYR A 325 14.80 21.45 -12.30
CA TYR A 325 15.12 20.99 -13.64
C TYR A 325 16.63 20.98 -13.90
N GLU A 326 17.34 22.04 -13.54
CA GLU A 326 18.79 22.15 -13.74
C GLU A 326 19.60 21.11 -12.94
N LEU A 327 19.11 20.71 -11.76
CA LEU A 327 19.75 19.71 -10.90
C LEU A 327 19.82 18.32 -11.56
N GLY A 328 18.78 17.92 -12.30
CA GLY A 328 18.72 16.63 -12.99
C GLY A 328 18.88 16.71 -14.50
N GLY A 329 18.72 17.89 -15.08
CA GLY A 329 18.58 18.15 -16.51
C GLY A 329 19.81 17.78 -17.33
N HIS A 330 21.00 17.81 -16.73
CA HIS A 330 22.24 17.38 -17.39
C HIS A 330 22.27 15.88 -17.72
N ARG A 331 21.35 15.08 -17.17
CA ARG A 331 21.18 13.65 -17.51
C ARG A 331 20.14 13.42 -18.60
N LEU A 332 19.36 14.43 -18.96
CA LEU A 332 18.38 14.37 -20.03
C LEU A 332 19.09 14.65 -21.36
N PRO A 333 18.63 14.07 -22.49
CA PRO A 333 19.15 14.46 -23.78
C PRO A 333 18.88 15.95 -24.03
N ALA A 334 19.72 16.57 -24.85
CA ALA A 334 19.51 17.96 -25.23
C ALA A 334 18.10 18.13 -25.82
N ASN A 335 17.33 19.03 -25.22
CA ASN A 335 16.02 19.38 -25.75
C ASN A 335 16.26 20.24 -26.99
N GLU A 336 16.33 19.62 -28.18
CA GLU A 336 16.37 20.34 -29.44
C GLU A 336 15.02 21.07 -29.58
N GLN A 337 14.99 22.35 -29.22
CA GLN A 337 13.83 23.21 -29.37
C GLN A 337 13.40 23.22 -30.85
N GLY A 338 12.23 22.66 -31.14
CA GLY A 338 11.47 22.88 -32.37
C GLY A 338 10.42 23.96 -32.17
#